data_AF-A0A1F8N762-F1
#
_entry.id   AF-A0A1F8N762-F1
#
_cell.length_a   1.000
_cell.length_b   1.000
_cell.length_c   1.000
_cell.angle_alpha   90.00
_cell.angle_beta   90.00
_cell.angle_gamma   90.00
#
_symmetry.space_group_name_H-M   'P 1'
#
loop_
_entity.id
_entity.type
_entity.pdbx_description
1 polymer ?
#
loop_
_entity_poly.entity_id
_entity_poly.type
_entity_poly.pdbx_seq_one_letter_code
_entity_poly.pdbx_strand_id
1 'polypeptide(L)'
;MEYAMLALAMKTSSYSHELQCAIVNQTGQEPCLSPDVWADPALFSRKGKLYLLCAQGTEQSVIDRVCQSYYSDSRYDVLPALEATLRSFYAEFEEARNAIPAAVVIVGIKAFVLASQEGSAWLMHSGKVMDLFAGPGTASLPRSSATNQESESDDLTLYWAQRPLAPGDALAITLREASQSLTPQALQRALSTNSPAKAAQRLARSAAHVREGSAPPVIVIRSPGLLPIPAFEPSLKGAQTHTPQERESYPRPRGERSPIWLAVALAIVAIGISLWIIKPEISPQELRELLISRLTPAPTVTVRSATPNPIGPDRL
;
A
#
# COMPACT_ATOMS: atom_id res chain seq x y z
N MET A 1 42.14 4.68 -20.01
CA MET A 1 41.74 5.70 -19.00
C MET A 1 40.38 6.36 -19.29
N GLU A 2 39.56 5.87 -20.24
CA GLU A 2 38.22 6.43 -20.50
C GLU A 2 37.07 5.66 -19.82
N TYR A 3 37.29 4.45 -19.30
CA TYR A 3 36.25 3.66 -18.62
C TYR A 3 35.95 4.11 -17.18
N ALA A 4 36.79 4.97 -16.58
CA ALA A 4 36.57 5.48 -15.23
C ALA A 4 35.59 6.67 -15.17
N MET A 5 35.32 7.35 -16.30
CA MET A 5 34.37 8.48 -16.33
C MET A 5 32.91 8.04 -16.52
N LEU A 6 32.64 6.87 -17.09
CA LEU A 6 31.28 6.33 -17.21
C LEU A 6 30.72 5.78 -15.88
N ALA A 7 31.59 5.32 -14.97
CA ALA A 7 31.19 4.92 -13.62
C ALA A 7 30.84 6.11 -12.71
N LEU A 8 31.37 7.31 -13.03
CA LEU A 8 31.04 8.55 -12.30
C LEU A 8 29.79 9.26 -12.84
N ALA A 9 29.42 9.04 -14.11
CA ALA A 9 28.23 9.65 -14.72
C ALA A 9 26.91 8.91 -14.40
N MET A 10 26.97 7.68 -13.88
CA MET A 10 25.82 6.97 -13.32
C MET A 10 25.61 7.24 -11.83
N LYS A 11 26.33 8.20 -11.26
CA LYS A 11 25.90 8.95 -10.08
C LYS A 11 24.89 10.02 -10.52
N THR A 12 23.93 9.64 -11.37
CA THR A 12 22.74 10.45 -11.55
C THR A 12 22.13 10.56 -10.16
N SER A 13 22.11 11.81 -9.71
CA SER A 13 21.31 12.33 -8.63
C SER A 13 19.86 11.86 -8.78
N SER A 14 19.62 10.59 -8.45
CA SER A 14 18.32 10.12 -8.06
C SER A 14 18.15 10.76 -6.69
N TYR A 15 17.48 11.91 -6.66
CA TYR A 15 16.79 12.37 -5.47
C TYR A 15 15.72 11.31 -5.15
N SER A 16 16.17 10.11 -4.77
CA SER A 16 15.34 9.11 -4.16
C SER A 16 14.95 9.75 -2.84
N HIS A 17 13.74 10.29 -2.81
CA HIS A 17 13.04 10.70 -1.61
C HIS A 17 13.08 9.52 -0.66
N GLU A 18 14.14 9.43 0.13
CA GLU A 18 14.40 8.28 0.97
C GLU A 18 13.30 8.28 2.03
N LEU A 19 12.47 7.24 1.98
CA LEU A 19 11.38 7.07 2.91
C LEU A 19 11.97 6.95 4.31
N GLN A 20 11.51 7.83 5.20
CA GLN A 20 11.99 7.85 6.57
C GLN A 20 11.13 6.89 7.38
N CYS A 21 11.75 5.89 7.98
CA CYS A 21 11.06 4.95 8.86
C CYS A 21 11.49 5.19 10.30
N ALA A 22 10.55 5.05 11.23
CA ALA A 22 10.84 4.92 12.63
C ALA A 22 10.02 3.79 13.23
N ILE A 23 10.69 3.05 14.11
CA ILE A 23 10.18 1.87 14.77
C ILE A 23 10.35 2.08 16.27
N VAL A 24 9.30 1.85 17.06
CA VAL A 24 9.36 2.00 18.53
C VAL A 24 8.71 0.81 19.22
N ASN A 25 9.21 0.51 20.43
CA ASN A 25 8.67 -0.49 21.35
C ASN A 25 8.51 -1.91 20.76
N GLN A 26 9.41 -2.31 19.86
CA GLN A 26 9.50 -3.68 19.36
C GLN A 26 10.95 -4.19 19.43
N THR A 27 11.09 -5.52 19.38
CA THR A 27 12.37 -6.20 19.25
C THR A 27 12.87 -6.07 17.81
N GLY A 28 14.17 -5.83 17.60
CA GLY A 28 14.74 -5.58 16.28
C GLY A 28 14.33 -4.21 15.71
N GLN A 29 14.95 -3.13 16.18
CA GLN A 29 14.64 -1.76 15.74
C GLN A 29 15.12 -1.43 14.32
N GLU A 30 15.99 -2.27 13.75
CA GLU A 30 16.47 -2.08 12.39
C GLU A 30 15.55 -2.79 11.38
N PRO A 31 15.34 -2.21 10.18
CA PRO A 31 14.67 -2.91 9.11
C PRO A 31 15.31 -4.28 8.92
N CYS A 32 14.48 -5.29 8.67
CA CYS A 32 14.93 -6.65 8.46
C CYS A 32 15.92 -6.64 7.29
N LEU A 33 17.21 -6.76 7.61
CA LEU A 33 18.38 -6.89 6.74
C LEU A 33 19.20 -5.62 6.44
N SER A 34 20.49 -5.72 6.81
CA SER A 34 21.55 -5.25 5.93
C SER A 34 21.49 -6.09 4.64
N PRO A 35 21.35 -5.46 3.46
CA PRO A 35 21.16 -6.14 2.17
C PRO A 35 22.31 -7.11 1.82
N ASP A 36 23.44 -7.00 2.50
CA ASP A 36 24.66 -7.76 2.22
C ASP A 36 24.58 -9.24 2.57
N VAL A 37 23.62 -9.67 3.41
CA VAL A 37 23.66 -11.04 3.96
C VAL A 37 22.78 -12.02 3.18
N TRP A 38 21.54 -11.68 2.78
CA TRP A 38 20.56 -12.71 2.39
C TRP A 38 19.87 -12.54 1.03
N ALA A 39 20.09 -11.46 0.28
CA ALA A 39 19.34 -11.23 -0.95
C ALA A 39 20.27 -10.97 -2.14
N ASP A 40 19.96 -11.63 -3.27
CA ASP A 40 20.37 -11.14 -4.58
C ASP A 40 19.94 -9.66 -4.68
N PRO A 41 20.89 -8.70 -4.89
CA PRO A 41 20.57 -7.29 -5.00
C PRO A 41 19.49 -7.00 -6.05
N ALA A 42 19.41 -7.82 -7.11
CA ALA A 42 18.38 -7.71 -8.13
C ALA A 42 16.99 -8.08 -7.59
N LEU A 43 16.87 -9.11 -6.73
CA LEU A 43 15.62 -9.46 -6.08
C LEU A 43 15.20 -8.40 -5.04
N PHE A 44 16.15 -7.91 -4.25
CA PHE A 44 15.87 -6.87 -3.26
C PHE A 44 15.33 -5.59 -3.90
N SER A 45 15.95 -5.12 -4.99
CA SER A 45 15.48 -3.93 -5.71
C SER A 45 14.08 -4.07 -6.31
N ARG A 46 13.67 -5.30 -6.67
CA ARG A 46 12.33 -5.59 -7.22
C ARG A 46 11.27 -5.79 -6.13
N LYS A 47 11.61 -6.54 -5.08
CA LYS A 47 10.68 -6.87 -3.97
C LYS A 47 10.53 -5.74 -2.96
N GLY A 48 11.49 -4.82 -2.87
CA GLY A 48 11.46 -3.69 -1.95
C GLY A 48 11.88 -4.03 -0.52
N LYS A 49 11.79 -3.00 0.34
CA LYS A 49 12.18 -3.07 1.75
C LYS A 49 11.01 -3.59 2.59
N LEU A 50 11.23 -4.69 3.32
CA LEU A 50 10.25 -5.29 4.23
C LEU A 50 10.41 -4.72 5.64
N TYR A 51 9.31 -4.30 6.24
CA TYR A 51 9.21 -3.91 7.65
C TYR A 51 8.15 -4.78 8.33
N LEU A 52 8.50 -5.37 9.47
CA LEU A 52 7.61 -6.23 10.25
C LEU A 52 7.24 -5.54 11.55
N LEU A 53 5.94 -5.41 11.81
CA LEU A 53 5.44 -5.01 13.12
C LEU A 53 5.59 -6.21 14.04
N CYS A 54 6.51 -6.12 15.00
CA CYS A 54 6.79 -7.21 15.92
C CYS A 54 6.29 -6.87 17.33
N ALA A 55 5.69 -7.84 18.02
CA ALA A 55 5.39 -7.70 19.44
C ALA A 55 6.70 -7.59 20.26
N GLN A 56 6.55 -7.12 21.51
CA GLN A 56 7.68 -7.14 22.45
C GLN A 56 7.99 -8.58 22.83
N GLY A 57 9.26 -8.96 22.72
CA GLY A 57 9.71 -10.31 23.03
C GLY A 57 9.67 -11.27 21.86
N THR A 58 9.28 -10.81 20.66
CA THR A 58 9.44 -11.62 19.44
C THR A 58 10.92 -11.95 19.24
N GLU A 59 11.25 -13.24 19.17
CA GLU A 59 12.63 -13.68 18.97
C GLU A 59 13.18 -13.23 17.61
N GLN A 60 14.46 -12.85 17.57
CA GLN A 60 15.10 -12.42 16.33
C GLN A 60 15.12 -13.54 15.28
N SER A 61 15.28 -14.80 15.70
CA SER A 61 15.23 -15.99 14.84
C SER A 61 13.92 -16.10 14.04
N VAL A 62 12.79 -15.72 14.65
CA VAL A 62 11.46 -15.70 14.03
C VAL A 62 11.39 -14.61 12.96
N ILE A 63 11.88 -13.42 13.28
CA ILE A 63 11.95 -12.29 12.35
C ILE A 63 12.82 -12.66 11.14
N ASP A 64 14.00 -13.21 11.41
CA ASP A 64 14.98 -13.63 10.40
C ASP A 64 14.39 -14.68 9.45
N ARG A 65 13.68 -15.66 10.00
CA ARG A 65 13.02 -16.72 9.22
C ARG A 65 11.95 -16.18 8.27
N VAL A 66 11.11 -15.24 8.73
CA VAL A 66 10.09 -14.60 7.87
C VAL A 66 10.75 -13.81 6.75
N CYS A 67 11.78 -13.03 7.08
CA CYS A 67 12.51 -12.23 6.08
C CYS A 67 13.24 -13.11 5.06
N GLN A 68 13.90 -14.18 5.51
CA GLN A 68 14.54 -15.16 4.65
C GLN A 68 13.52 -15.81 3.71
N SER A 69 12.38 -16.29 4.24
CA SER A 69 11.31 -16.90 3.42
C SER A 69 10.76 -15.92 2.39
N TYR A 70 10.51 -14.67 2.77
CA TYR A 70 10.00 -13.65 1.86
C TYR A 70 10.98 -13.36 0.73
N TYR A 71 12.26 -13.16 1.02
CA TYR A 71 13.25 -12.83 -0.01
C TYR A 71 13.64 -14.04 -0.86
N SER A 72 13.54 -15.27 -0.34
CA SER A 72 13.82 -16.51 -1.07
C SER A 72 12.69 -16.98 -2.01
N ASP A 73 11.45 -16.48 -1.84
CA ASP A 73 10.34 -16.82 -2.75
C ASP A 73 10.66 -16.39 -4.19
N SER A 74 10.46 -17.25 -5.19
CA SER A 74 10.73 -16.91 -6.59
C SER A 74 9.71 -15.92 -7.20
N ARG A 75 8.57 -15.69 -6.54
CA ARG A 75 7.52 -14.77 -7.01
C ARG A 75 8.01 -13.32 -6.96
N TYR A 76 7.82 -12.61 -8.06
CA TYR A 76 8.14 -11.18 -8.16
C TYR A 76 7.03 -10.27 -7.62
N ASP A 77 5.80 -10.78 -7.57
CA ASP A 77 4.67 -10.02 -7.04
C ASP A 77 4.74 -9.97 -5.51
N VAL A 78 4.86 -8.74 -4.98
CA VAL A 78 5.06 -8.48 -3.55
C VAL A 78 3.95 -9.05 -2.68
N LEU A 79 2.68 -8.77 -3.02
CA LEU A 79 1.55 -9.19 -2.19
C LEU A 79 1.39 -10.71 -2.14
N PRO A 80 1.35 -11.45 -3.26
CA PRO A 80 1.29 -12.91 -3.22
C PRO A 80 2.48 -13.56 -2.50
N ALA A 81 3.69 -13.03 -2.67
CA ALA A 81 4.87 -13.54 -1.97
C ALA A 81 4.79 -13.30 -0.45
N LEU A 82 4.41 -12.09 -0.04
CA LEU A 82 4.27 -11.72 1.37
C LEU A 82 3.14 -12.52 2.04
N GLU A 83 2.01 -12.68 1.35
CA GLU A 83 0.88 -13.47 1.80
C GLU A 83 1.22 -14.95 1.96
N ALA A 84 1.87 -15.56 0.95
CA ALA A 84 2.31 -16.95 1.04
C ALA A 84 3.29 -17.15 2.20
N THR A 85 4.22 -16.21 2.39
CA THR A 85 5.20 -16.23 3.49
C THR A 85 4.48 -16.19 4.85
N LEU A 86 3.64 -15.17 5.10
CA LEU A 86 2.96 -15.03 6.39
C LEU A 86 1.96 -16.18 6.64
N ARG A 87 1.23 -16.62 5.61
CA ARG A 87 0.29 -17.74 5.75
C ARG A 87 1.01 -19.03 6.11
N SER A 88 2.12 -19.35 5.43
CA SER A 88 2.93 -20.52 5.77
C SER A 88 3.47 -20.42 7.18
N PHE A 89 3.91 -19.22 7.58
CA PHE A 89 4.46 -18.98 8.91
C PHE A 89 3.42 -19.14 10.02
N TYR A 90 2.22 -18.57 9.85
CA TYR A 90 1.12 -18.69 10.81
C TYR A 90 0.49 -20.09 10.86
N ALA A 91 0.63 -20.88 9.79
CA ALA A 91 0.22 -22.29 9.79
C ALA A 91 1.18 -23.17 10.60
N GLU A 92 2.47 -22.81 10.65
CA GLU A 92 3.48 -23.53 11.42
C GLU A 92 3.50 -23.11 12.90
N PHE A 93 3.26 -21.82 13.16
CA PHE A 93 3.30 -21.24 14.51
C PHE A 93 2.01 -20.45 14.78
N GLU A 94 1.08 -21.02 15.53
CA GLU A 94 -0.20 -20.36 15.82
C GLU A 94 0.00 -19.03 16.58
N GLU A 95 0.92 -19.02 17.55
CA GLU A 95 1.30 -17.83 18.34
C GLU A 95 1.97 -16.73 17.49
N ALA A 96 2.47 -17.05 16.28
CA ALA A 96 3.15 -16.09 15.45
C ALA A 96 2.26 -14.93 14.98
N ARG A 97 0.93 -15.12 14.99
CA ARG A 97 -0.03 -14.05 14.65
C ARG A 97 0.08 -12.88 15.63
N ASN A 98 0.28 -13.19 16.91
CA ASN A 98 0.51 -12.19 17.96
C ASN A 98 1.94 -11.64 17.90
N ALA A 99 2.90 -12.47 17.49
CA ALA A 99 4.31 -12.08 17.40
C ALA A 99 4.61 -11.12 16.23
N ILE A 100 4.00 -11.34 15.07
CA ILE A 100 4.14 -10.52 13.86
C ILE A 100 2.75 -10.20 13.31
N PRO A 101 2.02 -9.24 13.90
CA PRO A 101 0.64 -8.93 13.52
C PRO A 101 0.48 -8.27 12.16
N ALA A 102 1.51 -7.57 11.66
CA ALA A 102 1.46 -6.89 10.37
C ALA A 102 2.84 -6.79 9.71
N ALA A 103 2.83 -6.66 8.38
CA ALA A 103 3.99 -6.45 7.55
C ALA A 103 3.70 -5.35 6.51
N VAL A 104 4.73 -4.57 6.18
CA VAL A 104 4.69 -3.63 5.07
C VAL A 104 5.92 -3.77 4.21
N VAL A 105 5.70 -3.78 2.90
CA VAL A 105 6.75 -3.74 1.90
C VAL A 105 6.68 -2.42 1.14
N ILE A 106 7.84 -1.77 1.01
CA ILE A 106 7.99 -0.52 0.30
C ILE A 106 8.78 -0.75 -0.99
N VAL A 107 8.14 -0.50 -2.14
CA VAL A 107 8.77 -0.53 -3.47
C VAL A 107 8.64 0.83 -4.13
N GLY A 108 9.75 1.58 -4.20
CA GLY A 108 9.72 2.97 -4.67
C GLY A 108 8.77 3.82 -3.83
N ILE A 109 7.69 4.31 -4.44
CA ILE A 109 6.63 5.09 -3.77
C ILE A 109 5.39 4.28 -3.42
N LYS A 110 5.41 2.95 -3.57
CA LYS A 110 4.23 2.10 -3.27
C LYS A 110 4.43 1.38 -1.94
N ALA A 111 3.42 1.44 -1.09
CA ALA A 111 3.31 0.63 0.11
C ALA A 111 2.34 -0.53 -0.12
N PHE A 112 2.81 -1.73 0.18
CA PHE A 112 2.03 -2.97 0.21
C PHE A 112 1.94 -3.40 1.66
N VAL A 113 0.75 -3.30 2.25
CA VAL A 113 0.52 -3.60 3.67
C VAL A 113 -0.29 -4.89 3.75
N LEU A 114 0.13 -5.80 4.61
CA LEU A 114 -0.57 -7.04 4.93
C LEU A 114 -0.66 -7.15 6.46
N ALA A 115 -1.84 -7.46 7.00
CA ALA A 115 -2.06 -7.58 8.43
C ALA A 115 -2.96 -8.77 8.75
N SER A 116 -2.69 -9.40 9.89
CA SER A 116 -3.62 -10.33 10.53
C SER A 116 -4.78 -9.57 11.19
N GLN A 117 -5.68 -10.29 11.86
CA GLN A 117 -6.72 -9.70 12.68
C GLN A 117 -6.14 -8.84 13.83
N GLU A 118 -4.91 -9.10 14.26
CA GLU A 118 -4.25 -8.35 15.35
C GLU A 118 -3.54 -7.08 14.89
N GLY A 119 -3.39 -6.87 13.58
CA GLY A 119 -2.74 -5.69 13.01
C GLY A 119 -3.71 -4.62 12.52
N SER A 120 -3.29 -3.35 12.60
CA SER A 120 -3.96 -2.22 11.96
C SER A 120 -2.96 -1.31 11.23
N ALA A 121 -3.45 -0.60 10.22
CA ALA A 121 -2.66 0.37 9.48
C ALA A 121 -3.49 1.58 9.04
N TRP A 122 -2.92 2.78 9.18
CA TRP A 122 -3.53 4.02 8.70
C TRP A 122 -2.57 4.82 7.83
N LEU A 123 -3.15 5.50 6.86
CA LEU A 123 -2.46 6.44 6.01
C LEU A 123 -2.98 7.85 6.30
N MET A 124 -2.07 8.76 6.68
CA MET A 124 -2.34 10.19 6.65
C MET A 124 -1.98 10.73 5.26
N HIS A 125 -2.99 11.12 4.50
CA HIS A 125 -2.86 11.72 3.17
C HIS A 125 -3.56 13.07 3.14
N SER A 126 -2.85 14.11 2.72
CA SER A 126 -3.40 15.48 2.63
C SER A 126 -4.11 15.94 3.93
N GLY A 127 -3.53 15.59 5.08
CA GLY A 127 -4.06 15.92 6.41
C GLY A 127 -5.27 15.09 6.87
N LYS A 128 -5.76 14.13 6.05
CA LYS A 128 -6.83 13.20 6.44
C LYS A 128 -6.24 11.85 6.79
N VAL A 129 -6.70 11.28 7.91
CA VAL A 129 -6.33 9.92 8.32
C VAL A 129 -7.35 8.93 7.76
N MET A 130 -6.85 7.90 7.08
CA MET A 130 -7.64 6.83 6.51
C MET A 130 -7.19 5.49 7.08
N ASP A 131 -8.12 4.70 7.57
CA ASP A 131 -7.85 3.29 7.87
C ASP A 131 -7.73 2.52 6.55
N LEU A 132 -6.61 1.81 6.39
CA LEU A 132 -6.33 1.05 5.17
C LEU A 132 -7.18 -0.20 5.05
N PHE A 133 -7.74 -0.69 6.17
CA PHE A 133 -8.51 -1.92 6.24
C PHE A 133 -10.02 -1.70 6.42
N ALA A 134 -10.50 -0.45 6.47
CA ALA A 134 -11.93 -0.12 6.63
C ALA A 134 -12.68 0.21 5.32
N GLY A 135 -12.03 0.10 4.15
CA GLY A 135 -12.57 0.60 2.87
C GLY A 135 -12.98 -0.48 1.86
N PRO A 136 -13.86 -0.14 0.88
CA PRO A 136 -14.14 -0.98 -0.28
C PRO A 136 -12.87 -1.08 -1.14
N GLY A 137 -12.32 -2.29 -1.27
CA GLY A 137 -10.98 -2.53 -1.82
C GLY A 137 -10.04 -3.23 -0.85
N THR A 138 -10.52 -3.47 0.38
CA THR A 138 -9.97 -4.51 1.24
C THR A 138 -10.49 -5.84 0.74
N ALA A 139 -9.58 -6.66 0.21
CA ALA A 139 -9.89 -8.06 0.02
C ALA A 139 -9.39 -8.79 1.27
N SER A 140 -10.32 -9.33 2.05
CA SER A 140 -10.00 -10.55 2.78
C SER A 140 -9.69 -11.59 1.72
N LEU A 141 -8.50 -12.17 1.78
CA LEU A 141 -8.17 -13.27 0.87
C LEU A 141 -8.80 -14.53 1.46
N PRO A 142 -9.91 -15.04 0.89
CA PRO A 142 -10.45 -16.30 1.34
C PRO A 142 -9.38 -17.37 1.15
N ARG A 143 -9.28 -18.27 2.13
CA ARG A 143 -8.37 -19.43 2.11
C ARG A 143 -8.50 -20.10 0.74
N SER A 144 -7.45 -20.07 -0.08
CA SER A 144 -7.43 -20.79 -1.36
C SER A 144 -7.43 -22.29 -1.06
N SER A 145 -8.63 -22.83 -0.86
CA SER A 145 -8.88 -24.23 -0.49
C SER A 145 -9.58 -24.85 -1.68
N ALA A 146 -8.80 -25.39 -2.61
CA ALA A 146 -9.30 -26.35 -3.60
C ALA A 146 -9.47 -27.76 -2.98
N THR A 147 -9.54 -27.86 -1.65
CA THR A 147 -9.60 -29.13 -0.93
C THR A 147 -10.74 -29.08 0.07
N ASN A 148 -11.82 -29.79 -0.28
CA ASN A 148 -13.03 -30.02 0.50
C ASN A 148 -12.74 -30.69 1.84
N GLN A 149 -12.30 -29.94 2.85
CA GLN A 149 -12.37 -30.41 4.23
C GLN A 149 -12.97 -29.31 5.10
N GLU A 150 -14.23 -29.54 5.45
CA GLU A 150 -14.99 -28.93 6.55
C GLU A 150 -14.27 -29.22 7.87
N SER A 151 -13.18 -28.51 8.13
CA SER A 151 -12.59 -28.45 9.46
C SER A 151 -12.65 -27.02 9.92
N GLU A 152 -13.38 -26.84 11.01
CA GLU A 152 -13.66 -25.67 11.84
C GLU A 152 -12.36 -25.10 12.48
N SER A 153 -11.26 -25.09 11.73
CA SER A 153 -9.95 -24.62 12.17
C SER A 153 -9.84 -23.14 11.83
N ASP A 154 -10.09 -22.31 12.84
CA ASP A 154 -9.60 -20.95 13.05
C ASP A 154 -9.25 -20.15 11.77
N ASP A 155 -10.21 -19.33 11.33
CA ASP A 155 -10.23 -18.68 10.02
C ASP A 155 -9.13 -17.61 9.92
N LEU A 156 -7.95 -18.01 9.44
CA LEU A 156 -6.80 -17.13 9.21
C LEU A 156 -7.12 -16.11 8.12
N THR A 157 -7.74 -15.01 8.54
CA THR A 157 -8.08 -13.88 7.69
C THR A 157 -6.91 -12.90 7.67
N LEU A 158 -6.34 -12.70 6.48
CA LEU A 158 -5.36 -11.66 6.22
C LEU A 158 -6.02 -10.52 5.45
N TYR A 159 -5.79 -9.30 5.93
CA TYR A 159 -6.20 -8.06 5.29
C TYR A 159 -5.00 -7.47 4.56
N TRP A 160 -5.20 -6.99 3.35
CA TRP A 160 -4.16 -6.28 2.63
C TRP A 160 -4.66 -4.97 2.04
N ALA A 161 -3.71 -4.07 1.80
CA ALA A 161 -3.93 -2.82 1.11
C ALA A 161 -2.69 -2.45 0.30
N GLN A 162 -2.91 -1.91 -0.90
CA GLN A 162 -1.86 -1.32 -1.72
C GLN A 162 -2.15 0.16 -1.92
N ARG A 163 -1.19 1.03 -1.58
CA ARG A 163 -1.34 2.48 -1.74
C ARG A 163 -0.06 3.11 -2.29
N PRO A 164 -0.17 4.02 -3.27
CA PRO A 164 0.91 4.94 -3.57
C PRO A 164 1.05 5.95 -2.41
N LEU A 165 2.28 6.27 -2.05
CA LEU A 165 2.66 7.29 -1.07
C LEU A 165 3.00 8.59 -1.82
N ALA A 166 2.21 9.63 -1.60
CA ALA A 166 2.52 10.97 -2.08
C ALA A 166 3.56 11.66 -1.17
N PRO A 167 4.27 12.69 -1.65
CA PRO A 167 5.14 13.50 -0.79
C PRO A 167 4.36 14.06 0.41
N GLY A 168 4.89 13.84 1.62
CA GLY A 168 4.27 14.29 2.86
C GLY A 168 3.31 13.28 3.51
N ASP A 169 3.01 12.18 2.83
CA ASP A 169 2.19 11.10 3.40
C ASP A 169 2.93 10.41 4.56
N ALA A 170 2.14 9.95 5.54
CA ALA A 170 2.64 9.15 6.65
C ALA A 170 1.78 7.89 6.83
N LEU A 171 2.42 6.73 6.74
CA LEU A 171 1.85 5.42 7.03
C LEU A 171 2.20 5.05 8.47
N ALA A 172 1.21 4.68 9.27
CA ALA A 172 1.42 4.11 10.60
C ALA A 172 0.81 2.72 10.70
N ILE A 173 1.52 1.84 11.40
CA ILE A 173 1.13 0.43 11.62
C ILE A 173 1.31 0.14 13.10
N THR A 174 0.32 -0.49 13.73
CA THR A 174 0.36 -0.89 15.15
C THR A 174 -0.61 -2.04 15.41
N LEU A 175 -0.74 -2.45 16.68
CA LEU A 175 -1.70 -3.47 17.11
C LEU A 175 -3.13 -2.96 16.99
N ARG A 176 -4.08 -3.84 16.64
CA ARG A 176 -5.49 -3.50 16.50
C ARG A 176 -6.10 -3.02 17.82
N GLU A 177 -5.75 -3.61 18.95
CA GLU A 177 -6.19 -3.12 20.26
C GLU A 177 -5.73 -1.68 20.52
N ALA A 178 -4.44 -1.39 20.28
CA ALA A 178 -3.88 -0.05 20.38
C ALA A 178 -4.59 0.91 19.41
N SER A 179 -4.94 0.43 18.23
CA SER A 179 -5.66 1.17 17.20
C SER A 179 -7.03 1.68 17.65
N GLN A 180 -7.77 0.85 18.37
CA GLN A 180 -9.12 1.15 18.83
C GLN A 180 -9.13 2.19 19.95
N SER A 181 -8.03 2.30 20.70
CA SER A 181 -7.85 3.34 21.72
C SER A 181 -7.56 4.72 21.16
N LEU A 182 -7.13 4.81 19.90
CA LEU A 182 -6.68 6.07 19.32
C LEU A 182 -7.83 6.82 18.67
N THR A 183 -8.09 8.04 19.16
CA THR A 183 -9.05 8.93 18.50
C THR A 183 -8.49 9.42 17.15
N PRO A 184 -9.35 9.69 16.14
CA PRO A 184 -8.90 10.23 14.85
C PRO A 184 -8.08 11.53 14.99
N GLN A 185 -8.41 12.37 15.97
CA GLN A 185 -7.66 13.60 16.25
C GLN A 185 -6.26 13.31 16.83
N ALA A 186 -6.12 12.30 17.70
CA ALA A 186 -4.83 11.90 18.23
C ALA A 186 -3.93 11.34 17.12
N LEU A 187 -4.48 10.47 16.26
CA LEU A 187 -3.80 9.96 15.05
C LEU A 187 -3.32 11.10 14.16
N GLN A 188 -4.22 12.03 13.81
CA GLN A 188 -3.89 13.16 12.95
C GLN A 188 -2.80 14.05 13.56
N ARG A 189 -2.89 14.39 14.86
CA ARG A 189 -1.88 15.20 15.56
C ARG A 189 -0.52 14.51 15.65
N ALA A 190 -0.50 13.20 15.87
CA ALA A 190 0.75 12.43 15.93
C ALA A 190 1.42 12.36 14.55
N LEU A 191 0.66 12.02 13.50
CA LEU A 191 1.15 11.87 12.13
C LEU A 191 1.51 13.20 11.45
N SER A 192 0.91 14.31 11.89
CA SER A 192 1.26 15.66 11.40
C SER A 192 2.70 16.08 11.75
N THR A 193 3.39 15.38 12.66
CA THR A 193 4.76 15.74 13.03
C THR A 193 5.79 15.35 11.97
N ASN A 194 6.67 16.27 11.57
CA ASN A 194 7.65 16.02 10.50
C ASN A 194 8.64 14.87 10.78
N SER A 195 8.83 14.49 12.04
CA SER A 195 9.76 13.42 12.42
C SER A 195 9.00 12.10 12.62
N PRO A 196 9.30 11.03 11.87
CA PRO A 196 8.64 9.74 12.04
C PRO A 196 8.88 9.16 13.43
N ALA A 197 10.04 9.38 14.04
CA ALA A 197 10.34 8.93 15.40
C ALA A 197 9.44 9.61 16.44
N LYS A 198 9.24 10.93 16.34
CA LYS A 198 8.31 11.66 17.22
C LYS A 198 6.86 11.22 16.99
N ALA A 199 6.47 10.97 15.74
CA ALA A 199 5.14 10.46 15.41
C ALA A 199 4.91 9.08 16.06
N ALA A 200 5.84 8.14 15.87
CA ALA A 200 5.78 6.79 16.42
C ALA A 200 5.71 6.81 17.96
N GLN A 201 6.58 7.58 18.62
CA GLN A 201 6.56 7.74 20.08
C GLN A 201 5.25 8.35 20.59
N ARG A 202 4.68 9.34 19.88
CA ARG A 202 3.39 9.96 20.25
C ARG A 202 2.25 8.95 20.12
N LEU A 203 2.20 8.19 19.02
CA LEU A 203 1.20 7.15 18.83
C LEU A 203 1.29 6.10 19.93
N ALA A 204 2.49 5.60 20.21
CA ALA A 204 2.69 4.62 21.26
C ALA A 204 2.29 5.13 22.65
N ARG A 205 2.62 6.37 23.00
CA ARG A 205 2.21 6.99 24.27
C ARG A 205 0.70 7.19 24.35
N SER A 206 0.07 7.66 23.27
CA SER A 206 -1.38 7.84 23.23
C SER A 206 -2.13 6.52 23.39
N ALA A 207 -1.61 5.43 22.82
CA ALA A 207 -2.19 4.10 22.96
C ALA A 207 -1.85 3.41 24.31
N ALA A 208 -0.71 3.74 24.93
CA ALA A 208 -0.30 3.17 26.21
C ALA A 208 -1.27 3.48 27.37
N HIS A 209 -2.08 4.54 27.26
CA HIS A 209 -3.08 4.86 28.29
C HIS A 209 -4.14 3.77 28.50
N VAL A 210 -4.28 2.83 27.56
CA VAL A 210 -5.27 1.74 27.64
C VAL A 210 -4.64 0.41 28.09
N ARG A 211 -3.32 0.22 27.94
CA ARG A 211 -2.62 -0.98 28.40
C ARG A 211 -1.84 -0.67 29.68
N GLU A 212 -2.31 -1.21 30.80
CA GLU A 212 -1.51 -1.28 32.02
C GLU A 212 -0.27 -2.16 31.74
N GLY A 213 0.89 -1.53 31.56
CA GLY A 213 2.18 -2.21 31.68
C GLY A 213 3.11 -2.16 30.47
N SER A 214 2.65 -1.85 29.25
CA SER A 214 3.60 -1.64 28.13
C SER A 214 3.04 -0.84 26.95
N ALA A 215 3.87 0.05 26.41
CA ALA A 215 3.55 0.81 25.21
C ALA A 215 3.58 -0.10 23.97
N PRO A 216 2.55 -0.04 23.10
CA PRO A 216 2.46 -0.95 21.95
C PRO A 216 3.57 -0.68 20.92
N PRO A 217 3.94 -1.69 20.11
CA PRO A 217 4.84 -1.52 19.00
C PRO A 217 4.19 -0.64 17.93
N VAL A 218 4.97 0.29 17.37
CA VAL A 218 4.50 1.20 16.31
C VAL A 218 5.58 1.36 15.26
N ILE A 219 5.17 1.24 14.00
CA ILE A 219 5.98 1.59 12.82
C ILE A 219 5.37 2.83 12.18
N VAL A 220 6.19 3.83 11.89
CA VAL A 220 5.81 4.99 11.08
C VAL A 220 6.75 5.11 9.89
N ILE A 221 6.20 5.10 8.68
CA ILE A 221 6.92 5.34 7.43
C ILE A 221 6.41 6.65 6.85
N ARG A 222 7.31 7.58 6.60
CA ARG A 222 6.99 8.91 6.06
C ARG A 222 7.63 9.11 4.71
N SER A 223 6.81 9.48 3.73
CA SER A 223 7.26 10.05 2.47
C SER A 223 7.72 11.48 2.74
N PRO A 224 9.01 11.81 2.56
CA PRO A 224 9.46 13.17 2.79
C PRO A 224 8.65 14.08 1.86
N GLY A 225 8.05 15.11 2.45
CA GLY A 225 7.40 16.15 1.65
C GLY A 225 8.42 16.77 0.70
N LEU A 226 7.94 17.36 -0.39
CA LEU A 226 8.69 18.45 -0.98
C LEU A 226 8.91 19.42 0.18
N LEU A 227 10.15 19.56 0.64
CA LEU A 227 10.50 20.63 1.56
C LEU A 227 9.82 21.89 1.02
N PRO A 228 9.22 22.74 1.88
CA PRO A 228 8.76 24.03 1.38
C PRO A 228 9.94 24.60 0.62
N ILE A 229 9.79 24.74 -0.71
CA ILE A 229 10.78 25.44 -1.53
C ILE A 229 10.98 26.72 -0.72
N PRO A 230 12.19 27.00 -0.20
CA PRO A 230 12.41 28.19 0.59
C PRO A 230 11.78 29.29 -0.22
N ALA A 231 10.70 29.87 0.29
CA ALA A 231 10.01 30.93 -0.42
C ALA A 231 11.13 31.88 -0.76
N PHE A 232 11.42 32.07 -2.05
CA PHE A 232 12.37 33.08 -2.45
C PHE A 232 11.87 34.33 -1.74
N GLU A 233 12.53 34.74 -0.66
CA GLU A 233 12.21 35.98 -0.01
C GLU A 233 12.39 37.00 -1.11
N PRO A 234 11.33 37.67 -1.62
CA PRO A 234 11.59 38.83 -2.43
C PRO A 234 12.21 39.82 -1.45
N SER A 235 13.53 39.97 -1.55
CA SER A 235 14.29 40.99 -0.84
C SER A 235 13.83 42.35 -1.33
N LEU A 236 12.69 42.82 -0.83
CA LEU A 236 12.21 44.18 -0.99
C LEU A 236 11.82 44.67 0.39
N LYS A 237 12.84 45.19 1.08
CA LYS A 237 12.67 46.25 2.08
C LYS A 237 11.91 47.38 1.40
N GLY A 238 10.59 47.38 1.55
CA GLY A 238 9.70 48.41 1.04
C GLY A 238 8.50 48.49 1.95
N ALA A 239 8.51 49.51 2.81
CA ALA A 239 7.39 50.10 3.55
C ALA A 239 6.19 49.19 3.88
N GLN A 240 6.05 48.92 5.18
CA GLN A 240 4.80 48.48 5.78
C GLN A 240 3.67 49.45 5.41
N THR A 241 2.74 49.01 4.59
CA THR A 241 1.40 49.59 4.52
C THR A 241 0.46 48.63 5.21
N HIS A 242 0.01 48.99 6.41
CA HIS A 242 -1.09 48.33 7.09
C HIS A 242 -2.30 48.30 6.15
N THR A 243 -2.60 47.13 5.57
CA THR A 243 -3.87 46.87 4.92
C THR A 243 -4.75 46.11 5.90
N PRO A 244 -5.96 46.59 6.21
CA PRO A 244 -6.87 45.90 7.11
C PRO A 244 -7.21 44.52 6.56
N GLN A 245 -7.28 43.52 7.44
CA GLN A 245 -7.90 42.24 7.15
C GLN A 245 -9.37 42.46 6.79
N GLU A 246 -9.65 42.56 5.50
CA GLU A 246 -10.99 42.43 4.97
C GLU A 246 -11.30 40.92 4.91
N ARG A 247 -12.15 40.48 5.85
CA ARG A 247 -12.82 39.18 5.79
C ARG A 247 -13.81 39.23 4.62
N GLU A 248 -13.32 39.12 3.39
CA GLU A 248 -14.18 38.78 2.26
C GLU A 248 -14.56 37.31 2.37
N SER A 249 -15.70 37.10 3.04
CA SER A 249 -16.49 35.89 2.93
C SER A 249 -17.07 35.87 1.52
N TYR A 250 -16.30 35.37 0.54
CA TYR A 250 -16.85 35.10 -0.78
C TYR A 250 -17.98 34.08 -0.64
N PRO A 251 -19.22 34.40 -1.05
CA PRO A 251 -20.26 33.40 -1.16
C PRO A 251 -19.82 32.40 -2.22
N ARG A 252 -19.61 31.13 -1.82
CA ARG A 252 -19.37 30.03 -2.76
C ARG A 252 -20.48 30.06 -3.81
N PRO A 253 -20.18 30.22 -5.11
CA PRO A 253 -21.20 30.05 -6.14
C PRO A 253 -21.66 28.60 -6.11
N ARG A 254 -22.89 28.38 -5.62
CA ARG A 254 -23.63 27.14 -5.83
C ARG A 254 -23.89 27.02 -7.33
N GLY A 255 -23.01 26.30 -8.02
CA GLY A 255 -23.18 26.05 -9.45
C GLY A 255 -21.89 25.75 -10.21
N GLU A 256 -20.84 25.24 -9.56
CA GLU A 256 -19.64 24.80 -10.27
C GLU A 256 -19.96 23.53 -11.07
N ARG A 257 -20.28 23.71 -12.35
CA ARG A 257 -20.25 22.63 -13.35
C ARG A 257 -18.84 22.05 -13.32
N SER A 258 -18.73 20.79 -12.94
CA SER A 258 -17.44 20.11 -12.81
C SER A 258 -16.62 20.28 -14.10
N PRO A 259 -15.31 20.59 -14.02
CA PRO A 259 -14.44 20.81 -15.18
C PRO A 259 -14.34 19.58 -16.09
N ILE A 260 -14.82 18.43 -15.62
CA ILE A 260 -14.99 17.18 -16.36
C ILE A 260 -15.84 17.39 -17.62
N TRP A 261 -16.91 18.20 -17.56
CA TRP A 261 -17.77 18.43 -18.73
C TRP A 261 -17.05 19.13 -19.88
N LEU A 262 -16.10 20.01 -19.55
CA LEU A 262 -15.31 20.74 -20.55
C LEU A 262 -14.30 19.80 -21.22
N ALA A 263 -13.68 18.90 -20.45
CA ALA A 263 -12.82 17.84 -20.98
C ALA A 263 -13.59 16.86 -21.89
N VAL A 264 -14.80 16.46 -21.50
CA VAL A 264 -15.67 15.58 -22.31
C VAL A 264 -16.09 16.27 -23.62
N ALA A 265 -16.51 17.53 -23.56
CA ALA A 265 -16.87 18.29 -24.75
C ALA A 265 -15.70 18.40 -25.74
N LEU A 266 -14.50 18.69 -25.22
CA LEU A 266 -13.29 18.82 -26.04
C LEU A 266 -12.87 17.48 -26.67
N ALA A 267 -13.02 16.37 -25.94
CA ALA A 267 -12.81 15.03 -26.49
C ALA A 267 -13.79 14.68 -27.62
N ILE A 268 -15.08 15.01 -27.46
CA ILE A 268 -16.10 14.79 -28.51
C ILE A 268 -15.78 15.61 -29.76
N VAL A 269 -15.37 16.88 -29.61
CA VAL A 269 -14.98 17.74 -30.73
C VAL A 269 -13.75 17.17 -31.45
N ALA A 270 -12.74 16.71 -30.71
CA ALA A 270 -11.54 16.12 -31.30
C ALA A 270 -11.85 14.85 -32.10
N ILE A 271 -12.72 13.96 -31.59
CA ILE A 271 -13.17 12.76 -32.30
C ILE A 271 -13.95 13.15 -33.56
N GLY A 272 -14.84 14.14 -33.47
CA GLY A 272 -15.61 14.63 -34.61
C GLY A 272 -14.73 15.20 -35.73
N ILE A 273 -13.74 16.02 -35.38
CA ILE A 273 -12.75 16.55 -36.34
C ILE A 273 -11.95 15.41 -36.97
N SER A 274 -11.52 14.43 -36.17
CA SER A 274 -10.77 13.26 -36.67
C SER A 274 -11.59 12.46 -37.68
N LEU A 275 -12.86 12.18 -37.39
CA LEU A 275 -13.77 11.48 -38.30
C LEU A 275 -14.04 12.28 -39.58
N TRP A 276 -14.14 13.61 -39.48
CA TRP A 276 -14.38 14.48 -40.63
C TRP A 276 -13.18 14.56 -41.58
N ILE A 277 -11.96 14.59 -41.05
CA ILE A 277 -10.73 14.63 -41.86
C ILE A 277 -10.48 13.27 -42.52
N ILE A 278 -10.62 12.18 -41.76
CA ILE A 278 -10.26 10.84 -42.23
C ILE A 278 -11.32 10.28 -43.18
N LYS A 279 -12.57 10.78 -43.11
CA LYS A 279 -13.74 10.27 -43.87
C LYS A 279 -13.71 8.75 -44.02
N PRO A 280 -13.65 8.01 -42.90
CA PRO A 280 -13.54 6.57 -43.00
C PRO A 280 -14.83 6.04 -43.64
N GLU A 281 -14.70 5.27 -44.72
CA GLU A 281 -15.82 4.54 -45.35
C GLU A 281 -16.23 3.38 -44.43
N ILE A 282 -16.68 3.70 -43.22
CA ILE A 282 -17.16 2.70 -42.27
C ILE A 282 -18.54 2.29 -42.75
N SER A 283 -18.62 1.08 -43.31
CA SER A 283 -19.91 0.52 -43.66
C SER A 283 -20.75 0.43 -42.37
N PRO A 284 -22.02 0.85 -42.38
CA PRO A 284 -22.88 0.79 -41.19
C PRO A 284 -23.08 -0.64 -40.68
N GLN A 285 -22.74 -1.64 -41.49
CA GLN A 285 -22.76 -3.06 -41.13
C GLN A 285 -21.58 -3.44 -40.22
N GLU A 286 -20.36 -3.01 -40.52
CA GLU A 286 -19.17 -3.27 -39.68
C GLU A 286 -19.29 -2.66 -38.29
N LEU A 287 -19.85 -1.44 -38.20
CA LEU A 287 -20.04 -0.77 -36.92
C LEU A 287 -21.05 -1.52 -36.03
N ARG A 288 -22.07 -2.13 -36.65
CA ARG A 288 -23.07 -2.94 -35.96
C ARG A 288 -22.47 -4.27 -35.49
N GLU A 289 -21.63 -4.91 -36.29
CA GLU A 289 -20.92 -6.15 -35.89
C GLU A 289 -19.95 -5.90 -34.73
N LEU A 290 -19.20 -4.79 -34.77
CA LEU A 290 -18.30 -4.40 -33.69
C LEU A 290 -19.07 -4.13 -32.39
N LEU A 291 -20.20 -3.43 -32.46
CA LEU A 291 -21.06 -3.17 -31.29
C LEU A 291 -21.63 -4.47 -30.70
N ILE A 292 -22.12 -5.38 -31.55
CA ILE A 292 -22.65 -6.67 -31.08
C ILE A 292 -21.52 -7.48 -30.44
N SER A 293 -20.34 -7.58 -31.07
CA SER A 293 -19.20 -8.34 -30.53
C SER A 293 -18.70 -7.84 -29.17
N ARG A 294 -18.83 -6.55 -28.89
CA ARG A 294 -18.43 -5.94 -27.61
C ARG A 294 -19.52 -6.02 -26.53
N LEU A 295 -20.79 -6.10 -26.92
CA LEU A 295 -21.93 -6.09 -26.01
C LEU A 295 -22.47 -7.49 -25.69
N THR A 296 -22.18 -8.50 -26.52
CA THR A 296 -22.52 -9.89 -26.20
C THR A 296 -21.30 -10.62 -25.63
N PRO A 297 -21.33 -11.06 -24.35
CA PRO A 297 -20.26 -11.87 -23.81
C PRO A 297 -20.21 -13.21 -24.56
N ALA A 298 -19.00 -13.63 -24.96
CA ALA A 298 -18.81 -14.91 -25.63
C ALA A 298 -19.35 -16.05 -24.75
N PRO A 299 -20.08 -17.02 -25.31
CA PRO A 299 -20.62 -18.13 -24.53
C PRO A 299 -19.46 -18.93 -23.93
N THR A 300 -19.38 -18.93 -22.60
CA THR A 300 -18.41 -19.74 -21.86
C THR A 300 -18.68 -21.21 -22.14
N VAL A 301 -17.76 -21.86 -22.86
CA VAL A 301 -17.81 -23.30 -23.13
C VAL A 301 -17.61 -24.02 -21.80
N THR A 302 -18.70 -24.50 -21.20
CA THR A 302 -18.65 -25.42 -20.07
C THR A 302 -18.10 -26.76 -20.58
N VAL A 303 -16.80 -26.97 -20.40
CA VAL A 303 -16.19 -28.30 -20.55
C VAL A 303 -16.77 -29.19 -19.46
N ARG A 304 -17.80 -29.95 -19.82
CA ARG A 304 -18.41 -30.97 -18.98
C ARG A 304 -17.40 -32.12 -18.90
N SER A 305 -16.61 -32.14 -17.83
CA SER A 305 -15.72 -33.26 -17.51
C SER A 305 -16.52 -34.55 -17.53
N ALA A 306 -16.16 -35.45 -18.46
CA ALA A 306 -16.74 -36.77 -18.57
C ALA A 306 -16.52 -37.53 -17.26
N THR A 307 -17.61 -37.94 -16.63
CA THR A 307 -17.61 -38.84 -15.47
C THR A 307 -16.92 -40.15 -15.86
N PRO A 308 -15.86 -40.60 -15.15
CA PRO A 308 -15.26 -41.89 -15.42
C PRO A 308 -16.26 -42.99 -15.02
N ASN A 309 -16.53 -43.90 -15.97
CA ASN A 309 -17.36 -45.08 -15.75
C ASN A 309 -16.80 -45.93 -14.59
N PRO A 310 -17.63 -46.36 -13.62
CA PRO A 310 -17.21 -47.34 -12.64
C PRO A 310 -17.00 -48.69 -13.34
N ILE A 311 -15.80 -49.24 -13.15
CA ILE A 311 -15.38 -50.59 -13.56
C ILE A 311 -16.37 -51.59 -12.94
N GLY A 312 -17.11 -52.30 -13.78
CA GLY A 312 -17.96 -53.40 -13.36
C GLY A 312 -17.11 -54.56 -12.82
N PRO A 313 -17.50 -55.20 -11.70
CA PRO A 313 -16.90 -56.44 -11.26
C PRO A 313 -17.58 -57.59 -11.99
N ASP A 314 -16.85 -58.33 -12.82
CA ASP A 314 -17.29 -59.66 -13.27
C ASP A 314 -16.12 -60.48 -13.84
N ARG A 315 -15.66 -61.45 -13.05
CA ARG A 315 -15.71 -62.91 -13.35
C ARG A 315 -14.65 -63.70 -12.60
N LEU A 316 -15.12 -64.49 -11.63
CA LEU A 316 -14.90 -65.94 -11.62
C LEU A 316 -16.15 -66.59 -12.21
#